data_AF-A0AAV6GJ05-F1
#
_entry.id   AF-A0AAV6GJ05-F1
#
_cell.length_a   1.000
_cell.length_b   1.000
_cell.length_c   1.000
_cell.angle_alpha   90.00
_cell.angle_beta   90.00
_cell.angle_gamma   90.00
#
_symmetry.space_group_name_H-M   'P 1'
#
loop_
_entity.id
_entity.type
_entity.pdbx_description
1 polymer ?
#
loop_
_entity_poly.entity_id
_entity_poly.type
_entity_poly.pdbx_seq_one_letter_code
_entity_poly.pdbx_strand_id
1 'polypeptide(L)'
;MPTDAGVSLIEVEDAGARECSACVWREQSKVLRLETIKSQILSKLRLKQAPNISREVVNQLLPKAPPLQQLLDHHDFQGDASSQDEFMEADEYHATTESVITMASERE
;
A
#
# COMPACT_ATOMS: atom_id res chain seq x y z
N MET A 1 -36.83 31.69 -32.84
CA MET A 1 -35.40 32.06 -32.87
C MET A 1 -35.27 33.29 -31.99
N PRO A 2 -34.71 33.16 -30.78
CA PRO A 2 -33.34 32.71 -30.55
C PRO A 2 -33.24 31.32 -29.93
N THR A 3 -32.02 30.81 -29.99
CA THR A 3 -31.54 29.47 -29.70
C THR A 3 -30.86 29.39 -28.33
N ASP A 4 -30.73 28.15 -27.85
CA ASP A 4 -29.70 27.67 -26.93
C ASP A 4 -29.92 27.88 -25.42
N ALA A 5 -30.35 26.81 -24.78
CA ALA A 5 -29.59 26.21 -23.68
C ALA A 5 -30.10 24.78 -23.50
N GLY A 6 -29.33 23.83 -24.01
CA GLY A 6 -29.57 22.41 -23.78
C GLY A 6 -29.67 22.11 -22.29
N VAL A 7 -30.81 21.57 -21.87
CA VAL A 7 -30.95 20.92 -20.57
C VAL A 7 -30.01 19.72 -20.59
N SER A 8 -28.92 19.86 -19.86
CA SER A 8 -27.85 18.88 -19.77
C SER A 8 -28.40 17.56 -19.21
N LEU A 9 -28.22 16.53 -20.04
CA LEU A 9 -28.30 15.12 -19.73
C LEU A 9 -27.36 14.77 -18.57
N ILE A 10 -27.83 14.81 -17.34
CA ILE A 10 -27.34 13.93 -16.27
C ILE A 10 -28.50 13.62 -15.31
N GLU A 11 -29.47 12.83 -15.76
CA GLU A 11 -30.14 11.92 -14.83
C GLU A 11 -29.12 10.80 -14.56
N VAL A 12 -28.37 10.93 -13.46
CA VAL A 12 -27.67 9.80 -12.87
C VAL A 12 -28.78 8.85 -12.41
N GLU A 13 -29.13 7.90 -13.27
CA GLU A 13 -29.76 6.66 -12.84
C GLU A 13 -28.75 5.92 -11.92
N ASP A 14 -28.65 6.36 -10.66
CA ASP A 14 -28.15 5.53 -9.55
C ASP A 14 -29.36 4.93 -8.82
N ALA A 15 -30.24 4.29 -9.60
CA ALA A 15 -31.27 3.43 -9.07
C ALA A 15 -30.68 2.02 -8.91
N GLY A 16 -29.97 1.80 -7.79
CA GLY A 16 -29.81 0.44 -7.28
C GLY A 16 -28.40 -0.06 -6.93
N ALA A 17 -27.51 0.78 -6.40
CA ALA A 17 -26.48 0.23 -5.52
C ALA A 17 -27.15 -0.20 -4.20
N ARG A 18 -27.76 -1.40 -4.19
CA ARG A 18 -27.99 -2.12 -2.93
C ARG A 18 -26.68 -2.05 -2.15
N GLU A 19 -26.69 -1.38 -1.00
CA GLU A 19 -25.51 -1.21 -0.15
C GLU A 19 -24.88 -2.58 0.07
N CYS A 20 -23.81 -2.87 -0.67
CA CYS A 20 -23.17 -4.18 -0.57
C CYS A 20 -22.52 -4.25 0.81
N SER A 21 -23.04 -5.10 1.70
CA SER A 21 -22.55 -5.23 3.07
C SER A 21 -21.05 -5.56 3.12
N ALA A 22 -20.55 -6.33 2.16
CA ALA A 22 -19.13 -6.61 2.00
C ALA A 22 -18.33 -5.35 1.62
N CYS A 23 -18.87 -4.46 0.78
CA CYS A 23 -18.21 -3.19 0.45
C CYS A 23 -18.18 -2.24 1.65
N VAL A 24 -19.30 -2.13 2.37
CA VAL A 24 -19.37 -1.32 3.61
C VAL A 24 -18.37 -1.83 4.64
N TRP A 25 -18.30 -3.15 4.85
CA TRP A 25 -17.32 -3.77 5.75
C TRP A 25 -15.88 -3.52 5.32
N ARG A 26 -15.58 -3.64 4.02
CA ARG A 26 -14.24 -3.34 3.49
C ARG A 26 -13.84 -1.89 3.73
N GLU A 27 -14.76 -0.95 3.53
CA GLU A 27 -14.48 0.47 3.77
C GLU A 27 -14.25 0.75 5.26
N GLN A 28 -15.08 0.19 6.14
CA GLN A 28 -14.87 0.28 7.59
C GLN A 28 -13.52 -0.33 8.02
N SER A 29 -13.19 -1.51 7.51
CA SER A 29 -11.91 -2.19 7.76
C SER A 29 -10.72 -1.37 7.28
N LYS A 30 -10.85 -0.72 6.10
CA LYS A 30 -9.83 0.17 5.55
C LYS A 30 -9.61 1.38 6.43
N VAL A 31 -10.67 2.03 6.90
CA VAL A 31 -10.57 3.17 7.83
C VAL A 31 -9.85 2.77 9.12
N LEU A 32 -10.23 1.64 9.73
CA LEU A 32 -9.55 1.12 10.93
C LEU A 32 -8.08 0.79 10.68
N ARG A 33 -7.77 0.19 9.52
CA ARG A 33 -6.40 -0.11 9.11
C ARG A 33 -5.59 1.17 8.93
N LEU A 34 -6.17 2.24 8.37
CA LEU A 34 -5.49 3.53 8.24
C LEU A 34 -5.15 4.14 9.60
N GLU A 35 -6.08 4.13 10.56
CA GLU A 35 -5.80 4.61 11.93
C GLU A 35 -4.72 3.76 12.64
N THR A 36 -4.72 2.45 12.38
CA THR A 36 -3.68 1.54 12.88
C THR A 36 -2.32 1.88 12.27
N ILE A 37 -2.24 2.08 10.96
CA ILE A 37 -0.99 2.45 10.28
C ILE A 37 -0.47 3.79 10.79
N LYS A 38 -1.34 4.80 10.93
CA LYS A 38 -0.97 6.12 11.48
C LYS A 38 -0.34 6.00 12.87
N SER A 39 -0.97 5.27 13.78
CA SER A 39 -0.45 5.09 15.15
C SER A 39 0.82 4.25 15.19
N GLN A 40 0.92 3.21 14.35
CA GLN A 40 2.14 2.41 14.22
C GLN A 40 3.34 3.22 13.74
N ILE A 41 3.17 4.07 12.71
CA ILE A 41 4.23 4.94 12.21
C ILE A 41 4.73 5.86 13.32
N LEU A 42 3.82 6.54 14.03
CA LEU A 42 4.18 7.43 15.14
C LEU A 42 4.91 6.67 16.25
N SER A 43 4.43 5.48 16.62
CA SER A 43 5.04 4.63 17.64
C SER A 43 6.45 4.18 17.25
N LYS A 44 6.64 3.70 16.01
CA LYS A 44 7.95 3.25 15.50
C LYS A 44 8.96 4.39 15.46
N LEU A 45 8.53 5.59 15.04
CA LEU A 45 9.37 6.79 15.03
C LEU A 45 9.53 7.43 16.41
N ARG A 46 8.89 6.87 17.46
CA ARG A 46 8.88 7.39 18.83
C ARG A 46 8.34 8.82 18.94
N LEU A 47 7.38 9.17 18.08
CA LEU A 47 6.72 10.46 18.05
C LEU A 47 5.36 10.38 18.77
N LYS A 48 5.03 11.41 19.54
CA LYS A 48 3.71 11.53 20.19
C LYS A 48 2.62 11.99 19.22
N GLN A 49 3.01 12.84 18.26
CA GLN A 49 2.13 13.43 17.25
C GLN A 49 2.93 13.67 15.97
N ALA A 50 2.22 13.84 14.85
CA ALA A 50 2.85 14.22 13.59
C ALA A 50 3.57 15.58 13.74
N PRO A 51 4.77 15.75 13.15
CA PRO A 51 5.45 17.04 13.16
C PRO A 51 4.61 18.12 12.47
N ASN A 52 4.41 19.24 13.14
CA ASN A 52 3.64 20.39 12.61
C ASN A 52 4.55 21.23 11.71
N ILE A 53 4.81 20.75 10.49
CA ILE A 53 5.67 21.43 9.51
C ILE A 53 4.95 21.53 8.16
N SER A 54 4.92 22.73 7.57
CA SER A 54 4.35 22.92 6.23
C SER A 54 5.35 22.55 5.14
N ARG A 55 4.87 22.34 3.92
CA ARG A 55 5.72 21.99 2.77
C ARG A 55 6.76 23.07 2.45
N GLU A 56 6.42 24.34 2.63
CA GLU A 56 7.30 25.49 2.41
C GLU A 56 8.42 25.54 3.45
N VAL A 57 8.11 25.19 4.69
CA VAL A 57 9.10 25.12 5.77
C VAL A 57 10.01 23.91 5.57
N VAL A 58 9.48 22.76 5.14
CA VAL A 58 10.28 21.59 4.74
C VAL A 58 11.32 21.96 3.69
N ASN A 59 10.92 22.69 2.64
CA ASN A 59 11.83 23.11 1.56
C ASN A 59 12.93 24.10 2.00
N GLN A 60 12.68 24.86 3.07
CA GLN A 60 13.69 25.77 3.64
C GLN A 60 14.62 25.04 4.61
N LEU A 61 14.10 24.07 5.37
CA LEU A 61 14.84 23.34 6.39
C LEU A 61 15.65 22.17 5.82
N LEU A 62 15.21 21.55 4.73
CA LEU A 62 15.96 20.48 4.05
C LEU A 62 17.11 21.10 3.24
N PRO A 63 18.38 20.86 3.63
CA PRO A 63 19.49 21.37 2.86
C PRO A 63 19.62 20.59 1.54
N LYS A 64 19.83 21.32 0.44
CA LYS A 64 20.09 20.76 -0.90
C LYS A 64 21.54 20.27 -1.02
N ALA A 65 21.99 19.49 -0.05
CA ALA A 65 23.34 18.94 -0.02
C ALA A 65 23.38 17.62 -0.82
N PRO A 66 24.45 17.35 -1.60
CA PRO A 66 24.61 16.10 -2.34
C PRO A 66 24.31 14.80 -1.56
N PRO A 67 24.72 14.62 -0.29
CA PRO A 67 24.45 13.37 0.43
C PRO A 67 22.96 13.12 0.74
N LEU A 68 22.16 14.17 0.96
CA LEU A 68 20.72 14.00 1.18
C LEU A 68 19.97 13.71 -0.11
N GLN A 69 20.42 14.31 -1.22
CA GLN A 69 19.83 14.05 -2.52
C GLN A 69 20.05 12.60 -2.95
N GLN A 70 21.24 12.04 -2.74
CA GLN A 70 21.51 10.63 -2.99
C GLN A 70 20.58 9.70 -2.19
N LEU A 71 20.31 10.03 -0.93
CA LEU A 71 19.39 9.24 -0.10
C LEU A 71 17.95 9.30 -0.62
N LEU A 72 17.48 10.48 -1.05
CA LEU A 72 16.15 10.63 -1.65
C LEU A 72 16.05 9.87 -2.98
N ASP A 73 17.07 9.99 -3.83
CA ASP A 73 17.15 9.29 -5.11
C ASP A 73 17.10 7.76 -4.94
N HIS A 74 17.64 7.20 -3.84
CA HIS A 74 17.55 5.76 -3.54
C HIS A 74 16.15 5.27 -3.20
N HIS A 75 15.30 6.15 -2.67
CA HIS A 75 13.94 5.82 -2.24
C HIS A 75 12.87 6.14 -3.29
N ASP A 76 13.16 6.99 -4.28
CA ASP A 76 12.26 7.26 -5.42
C ASP A 76 11.99 6.01 -6.28
N PHE A 77 12.90 5.02 -6.27
CA PHE A 77 12.74 3.75 -6.99
C PHE A 77 11.86 2.71 -6.27
N GLN A 78 11.42 2.95 -5.04
CA GLN A 78 10.58 1.99 -4.28
C GLN A 78 9.07 2.18 -4.53
N GLY A 79 8.69 3.10 -5.42
CA GLY A 79 7.29 3.42 -5.72
C GLY A 79 6.58 2.43 -6.66
N ASP A 80 7.30 1.70 -7.51
CA ASP A 80 6.76 0.68 -8.42
C ASP A 80 7.52 -0.66 -8.40
N ALA A 81 8.76 -0.67 -7.91
CA ALA A 81 9.47 -1.88 -7.62
C ALA A 81 8.83 -2.51 -6.38
N SER A 82 8.01 -3.55 -6.59
CA SER A 82 7.98 -4.62 -5.59
C SER A 82 9.44 -4.93 -5.30
N SER A 83 9.92 -4.61 -4.11
CA SER A 83 11.17 -5.15 -3.62
C SER A 83 10.99 -6.67 -3.60
N GLN A 84 11.23 -7.30 -4.75
CA GLN A 84 11.63 -8.69 -4.87
C GLN A 84 13.07 -8.77 -4.33
N ASP A 85 13.30 -8.27 -3.12
CA ASP A 85 14.21 -9.00 -2.29
C ASP A 85 13.40 -10.21 -1.87
N GLU A 86 13.85 -11.36 -2.35
CA GLU A 86 13.47 -12.70 -1.93
C GLU A 86 13.54 -12.82 -0.41
N PHE A 87 12.58 -12.23 0.30
CA PHE A 87 12.01 -12.87 1.48
C PHE A 87 11.15 -14.03 0.97
N MET A 88 11.79 -14.98 0.27
CA MET A 88 11.42 -16.36 0.50
C MET A 88 11.76 -16.58 1.97
N GLU A 89 10.79 -16.32 2.85
CA GLU A 89 10.87 -16.88 4.19
C GLU A 89 11.14 -18.35 3.97
N ALA A 90 12.32 -18.82 4.36
CA ALA A 90 12.57 -20.25 4.45
C ALA A 90 11.40 -20.78 5.25
N ASP A 91 10.63 -21.69 4.67
CA ASP A 91 9.48 -22.30 5.33
C ASP A 91 10.01 -23.11 6.51
N GLU A 92 10.22 -22.42 7.64
CA GLU A 92 10.81 -22.98 8.85
C GLU A 92 9.80 -23.91 9.55
N TYR A 93 8.54 -23.89 9.12
CA TYR A 93 7.48 -24.74 9.67
C TYR A 93 7.44 -26.12 9.03
N HIS A 94 7.66 -26.25 7.72
CA HIS A 94 7.66 -27.56 7.04
C HIS A 94 9.07 -28.14 6.88
N ALA A 95 9.19 -29.47 6.98
CA ALA A 95 10.47 -30.14 6.79
C ALA A 95 10.90 -30.12 5.32
N THR A 96 12.14 -29.66 5.05
CA THR A 96 12.75 -29.70 3.72
C THR A 96 13.45 -31.04 3.49
N THR A 97 13.09 -31.76 2.42
CA THR A 97 13.75 -33.01 2.03
C THR A 97 15.05 -32.75 1.29
N GLU A 98 16.19 -33.18 1.84
CA GLU A 98 17.51 -33.03 1.19
C GLU A 98 17.78 -34.10 0.11
N SER A 99 17.34 -35.34 0.32
CA SER A 99 17.55 -36.43 -0.65
C SER A 99 16.46 -37.50 -0.55
N VAL A 100 15.98 -37.98 -1.70
CA VAL A 100 15.02 -39.10 -1.81
C VAL A 100 15.62 -40.15 -2.73
N ILE A 101 15.83 -41.36 -2.20
CA ILE A 101 16.26 -42.52 -2.96
C ILE A 101 15.14 -43.55 -2.89
N THR A 102 14.47 -43.79 -4.01
CA THR A 102 13.44 -44.82 -4.13
C THR A 102 14.00 -46.07 -4.80
N MET A 103 13.68 -47.23 -4.24
CA MET A 103 14.03 -48.53 -4.80
C MET A 103 12.91 -49.06 -5.69
N ALA A 104 13.22 -50.00 -6.59
CA ALA A 104 12.22 -50.65 -7.43
C ALA A 104 11.21 -51.43 -6.57
N SER A 105 9.92 -51.21 -6.78
CA SER A 105 8.85 -52.02 -6.19
C SER A 105 8.56 -53.24 -7.06
N GLU A 106 8.12 -54.32 -6.42
CA GLU A 106 7.65 -55.51 -7.13
C GLU A 106 6.42 -55.22 -7.99
N ARG A 107 6.24 -56.01 -9.06
CA ARG A 107 5.01 -56.00 -9.84
C ARG A 107 4.03 -56.97 -9.17
N GLU A 108 2.81 -56.52 -8.91
CA GLU A 108 1.69 -57.41 -8.55
C GLU A 108 1.44 -58.46 -9.65
#